data_AF-A0A0R3T6Q4-F1
#
_entry.id   AF-A0A0R3T6Q4-F1
#
_cell.length_a   1.000
_cell.length_b   1.000
_cell.length_c   1.000
_cell.angle_alpha   90.00
_cell.angle_beta   90.00
_cell.angle_gamma   90.00
#
_symmetry.space_group_name_H-M   'P 1'
#
loop_
_entity.id
_entity.type
_entity.pdbx_description
1 polymer ?
#
loop_
_entity_poly.entity_id
_entity_poly.type
_entity_poly.pdbx_seq_one_letter_code
_entity_poly.pdbx_strand_id
1 'polypeptide(L)'
;MRATAKLFQGLLTSVSATPEAPLSAELIQFSRLIIDQAKETELHNTKRYRELIEVLKRQRTEFAKTREVLKAKWKVDLKRMVDAESALFKAKSAYFKCCQTGVRLREDLTTAQATLNESQASLLAAATAPPPASAPAVNGASSGHSASTNAIFGSTENGIENCNTFSSSTSAFTPHSTVDPSLMNAVVKQKAKVEKLEKQLGDNDKKVRLILHAYFILSNFNAH
;
A
#
# COMPACT_ATOMS: atom_id res chain seq x y z
N MET A 1 -6.19 12.12 -73.07
CA MET A 1 -4.91 12.24 -73.80
C MET A 1 -4.67 11.03 -74.70
N ARG A 2 -4.44 9.81 -74.21
CA ARG A 2 -4.26 8.60 -75.05
C ARG A 2 -5.28 8.42 -76.18
N ALA A 3 -6.57 8.57 -75.88
CA ALA A 3 -7.64 8.50 -76.88
C ALA A 3 -7.52 9.62 -77.93
N THR A 4 -7.25 10.85 -77.49
CA THR A 4 -6.98 12.01 -78.34
C THR A 4 -5.80 11.75 -79.28
N ALA A 5 -4.66 11.27 -78.75
CA ALA A 5 -3.49 10.93 -79.56
C ALA A 5 -3.81 9.84 -80.61
N LYS A 6 -4.60 8.81 -80.24
CA LYS A 6 -5.04 7.76 -81.18
C LYS A 6 -5.97 8.30 -82.29
N LEU A 7 -6.91 9.18 -81.95
CA LEU A 7 -7.82 9.80 -82.92
C LEU A 7 -7.05 10.64 -83.94
N PHE A 8 -6.15 11.52 -83.47
CA PHE A 8 -5.34 12.34 -84.36
C PHE A 8 -4.27 11.54 -85.11
N GLN A 9 -3.77 10.42 -84.57
CA GLN A 9 -2.93 9.48 -85.32
C GLN A 9 -3.70 8.82 -86.47
N GLY A 10 -4.98 8.47 -86.27
CA GLY A 10 -5.87 8.00 -87.32
C GLY A 10 -6.12 9.06 -88.40
N LEU A 11 -6.43 10.29 -87.98
CA LEU A 11 -6.60 11.43 -88.89
C LEU A 11 -5.33 11.70 -89.72
N LEU A 12 -4.16 11.77 -89.08
CA LEU A 12 -2.86 11.94 -89.71
C LEU A 12 -2.60 10.85 -90.76
N THR A 13 -2.92 9.60 -90.44
CA THR A 13 -2.74 8.45 -91.36
C THR A 13 -3.68 8.54 -92.56
N SER A 14 -4.94 8.96 -92.33
CA SER A 14 -5.95 9.13 -93.38
C SER A 14 -5.60 10.27 -94.34
N VAL A 15 -5.29 11.47 -93.82
CA VAL A 15 -4.94 12.64 -94.64
C VAL A 15 -3.63 12.41 -95.41
N SER A 16 -2.67 11.68 -94.83
CA SER A 16 -1.42 11.33 -95.54
C SER A 16 -1.63 10.37 -96.71
N ALA A 17 -2.77 9.66 -96.80
CA ALA A 17 -3.10 8.80 -97.91
C ALA A 17 -3.72 9.55 -99.11
N THR A 18 -4.14 10.81 -98.94
CA THR A 18 -4.70 11.67 -99.99
C THR A 18 -3.99 13.03 -100.02
N PRO A 19 -2.70 13.09 -100.40
CA PRO A 19 -1.88 14.30 -100.26
C PRO A 19 -2.34 15.49 -101.11
N GLU A 20 -3.02 15.26 -102.24
CA GLU A 20 -3.53 16.33 -103.12
C GLU A 20 -4.84 16.97 -102.62
N ALA A 21 -5.40 16.52 -101.50
CA ALA A 21 -6.56 17.16 -100.90
C ALA A 21 -6.21 18.59 -100.42
N PRO A 22 -7.09 19.59 -100.62
CA PRO A 22 -6.86 20.94 -100.12
C PRO A 22 -6.70 20.94 -98.59
N LEU A 23 -5.75 21.76 -98.09
CA LEU A 23 -5.36 21.87 -96.67
C LEU A 23 -4.72 20.60 -96.06
N SER A 24 -4.27 19.63 -96.87
CA SER A 24 -3.65 18.40 -96.40
C SER A 24 -2.40 18.65 -95.54
N ALA A 25 -1.54 19.60 -95.94
CA ALA A 25 -0.30 19.93 -95.24
C ALA A 25 -0.56 20.54 -93.86
N GLU A 26 -1.51 21.47 -93.75
CA GLU A 26 -1.94 22.12 -92.53
C GLU A 26 -2.60 21.12 -91.58
N LEU A 27 -3.46 20.24 -92.09
CA LEU A 27 -4.09 19.16 -91.32
C LEU A 27 -3.06 18.15 -90.79
N ILE A 28 -2.04 17.82 -91.57
CA ILE A 28 -0.91 16.97 -91.14
C ILE A 28 -0.11 17.66 -90.03
N GLN A 29 0.22 18.95 -90.19
CA GLN A 29 0.98 19.71 -89.18
C GLN A 29 0.20 19.87 -87.87
N PHE A 30 -1.09 20.23 -87.94
CA PHE A 30 -1.97 20.33 -86.79
C PHE A 30 -2.14 18.98 -86.09
N SER A 31 -2.32 17.89 -86.84
CA SER A 31 -2.44 16.55 -86.25
C SER A 31 -1.18 16.15 -85.49
N ARG A 32 0.01 16.44 -86.02
CA ARG A 32 1.29 16.21 -85.31
C ARG A 32 1.36 17.00 -83.99
N LEU A 33 1.05 18.30 -84.03
CA LEU A 33 1.05 19.17 -82.83
C LEU A 33 0.13 18.61 -81.72
N ILE A 34 -1.10 18.23 -82.07
CA ILE A 34 -2.06 17.67 -81.11
C ILE A 34 -1.61 16.29 -80.57
N ILE A 35 -1.02 15.44 -81.42
CA ILE A 35 -0.46 14.15 -80.99
C ILE A 35 0.67 14.36 -79.97
N ASP A 36 1.60 15.27 -80.24
CA ASP A 36 2.77 15.47 -79.38
C ASP A 36 2.40 16.16 -78.06
N GLN A 37 1.54 17.18 -78.09
CA GLN A 37 1.00 17.78 -76.86
C GLN A 37 0.17 16.78 -76.04
N ALA A 38 -0.55 15.85 -76.69
CA ALA A 38 -1.25 14.78 -75.99
C ALA A 38 -0.29 13.77 -75.32
N LYS A 39 0.81 13.39 -75.98
CA LYS A 39 1.85 12.53 -75.39
C LYS A 39 2.54 13.21 -74.21
N GLU A 40 2.93 14.47 -74.36
CA GLU A 40 3.59 15.25 -73.29
C GLU A 40 2.68 15.41 -72.07
N THR A 41 1.42 15.77 -72.29
CA THR A 41 0.41 15.88 -71.22
C THR A 41 0.21 14.54 -70.51
N GLU A 42 0.19 13.42 -71.23
CA GLU A 42 0.09 12.09 -70.63
C GLU A 42 1.32 11.71 -69.82
N LEU A 43 2.52 12.00 -70.32
CA LEU A 43 3.78 11.77 -69.60
C LEU A 43 3.85 12.58 -68.30
N HIS A 44 3.53 13.86 -68.38
CA HIS A 44 3.54 14.79 -67.24
C HIS A 44 2.48 14.42 -66.19
N ASN A 45 1.25 14.10 -66.60
CA ASN A 45 0.22 13.60 -65.69
C ASN A 45 0.65 12.27 -65.04
N THR A 46 1.22 11.34 -65.80
CA THR A 46 1.74 10.07 -65.28
C THR A 46 2.84 10.29 -64.23
N LYS A 47 3.75 11.24 -64.47
CA LYS A 47 4.78 11.64 -63.50
C LYS A 47 4.15 12.19 -62.21
N ARG A 48 3.25 13.18 -62.33
CA ARG A 48 2.53 13.79 -61.19
C ARG A 48 1.76 12.75 -60.37
N TYR A 49 1.07 11.80 -60.99
CA TYR A 49 0.35 10.76 -60.27
C TYR A 49 1.28 9.81 -59.52
N ARG A 50 2.44 9.44 -60.09
CA ARG A 50 3.44 8.63 -59.37
C ARG A 50 3.98 9.36 -58.14
N GLU A 51 4.41 10.61 -58.32
CA GLU A 51 4.95 11.45 -57.24
C GLU A 51 3.91 11.65 -56.11
N LEU A 52 2.66 11.94 -56.47
CA LEU A 52 1.55 12.08 -55.51
C LEU A 52 1.30 10.77 -54.74
N ILE A 53 1.26 9.63 -55.43
CA ILE A 53 1.07 8.31 -54.79
C ILE A 53 2.22 8.01 -53.82
N GLU A 54 3.46 8.33 -54.15
CA GLU A 54 4.59 8.16 -53.23
C GLU A 54 4.52 9.07 -52.01
N VAL A 55 4.18 10.35 -52.20
CA VAL A 55 4.00 11.30 -51.08
C VAL A 55 2.91 10.81 -50.13
N LEU A 56 1.76 10.40 -50.66
CA LEU A 56 0.64 9.86 -49.87
C LEU A 56 1.01 8.55 -49.16
N LYS A 57 1.79 7.66 -49.80
CA LYS A 57 2.33 6.44 -49.16
C LYS A 57 3.29 6.79 -48.02
N ARG A 58 4.21 7.74 -48.21
CA ARG A 58 5.15 8.20 -47.17
C ARG A 58 4.39 8.81 -45.99
N GLN A 59 3.46 9.74 -46.24
CA GLN A 59 2.62 10.34 -45.19
C GLN A 59 1.80 9.31 -44.41
N ARG A 60 1.17 8.33 -45.09
CA ARG A 60 0.42 7.25 -44.44
C ARG A 60 1.31 6.41 -43.51
N THR A 61 2.54 6.12 -43.93
CA THR A 61 3.52 5.36 -43.13
C THR A 61 3.99 6.15 -41.91
N GLU A 62 4.33 7.43 -42.06
CA GLU A 62 4.74 8.27 -40.93
C GLU A 62 3.61 8.49 -39.91
N PHE A 63 2.36 8.66 -40.39
CA PHE A 63 1.19 8.70 -39.51
C PHE A 63 1.01 7.39 -38.73
N ALA A 64 1.16 6.24 -39.40
CA ALA A 64 1.06 4.92 -38.76
C ALA A 64 2.14 4.72 -37.68
N LYS A 65 3.40 5.08 -37.97
CA LYS A 65 4.50 5.05 -36.99
C LYS A 65 4.18 5.93 -35.77
N THR A 66 3.82 7.18 -36.01
CA THR A 66 3.50 8.17 -34.96
C THR A 66 2.35 7.68 -34.08
N ARG A 67 1.31 7.09 -34.69
CA ARG A 67 0.17 6.51 -33.97
C ARG A 67 0.58 5.36 -33.05
N GLU A 68 1.42 4.42 -33.51
CA GLU A 68 1.85 3.32 -32.63
C GLU A 68 2.77 3.80 -31.50
N VAL A 69 3.64 4.80 -31.73
CA VAL A 69 4.43 5.45 -30.67
C VAL A 69 3.52 6.11 -29.63
N LEU A 70 2.55 6.92 -30.06
CA LEU A 70 1.62 7.60 -29.16
C LEU A 70 0.75 6.60 -28.37
N LYS A 71 0.28 5.53 -29.02
CA LYS A 71 -0.49 4.44 -28.40
C LYS A 71 0.34 3.63 -27.40
N ALA A 72 1.62 3.41 -27.67
CA ALA A 72 2.55 2.79 -26.73
C ALA A 72 2.78 3.69 -25.51
N LYS A 73 3.05 4.98 -25.73
CA LYS A 73 3.21 5.97 -24.66
C LYS A 73 1.96 6.04 -23.78
N TRP A 74 0.77 6.19 -24.38
CA TRP A 74 -0.52 6.22 -23.68
C TRP A 74 -0.73 5.00 -22.77
N LYS A 75 -0.41 3.79 -23.25
CA LYS A 75 -0.50 2.57 -22.43
C LYS A 75 0.44 2.60 -21.23
N VAL A 76 1.66 3.11 -21.39
CA VAL A 76 2.65 3.22 -20.30
C VAL A 76 2.21 4.25 -19.27
N ASP A 77 1.77 5.42 -19.72
CA ASP A 77 1.33 6.50 -18.82
C ASP A 77 0.04 6.13 -18.07
N LEU A 78 -0.95 5.54 -18.76
CA LEU A 78 -2.17 5.00 -18.13
C LEU A 78 -1.85 3.91 -17.09
N LYS A 79 -0.91 3.00 -17.39
CA LYS A 79 -0.46 2.01 -16.42
C LYS A 79 0.20 2.66 -15.20
N ARG A 80 1.08 3.65 -15.41
CA ARG A 80 1.75 4.38 -14.31
C ARG A 80 0.72 5.06 -13.39
N MET A 81 -0.32 5.68 -13.97
CA MET A 81 -1.42 6.30 -13.21
C MET A 81 -2.16 5.26 -12.34
N VAL A 82 -2.59 4.13 -12.92
CA VAL A 82 -3.29 3.06 -12.18
C VAL A 82 -2.41 2.42 -11.09
N ASP A 83 -1.12 2.24 -11.36
CA ASP A 83 -0.16 1.74 -10.37
C ASP A 83 0.02 2.75 -9.20
N ALA A 84 0.03 4.06 -9.50
CA ALA A 84 0.13 5.13 -8.51
C ALA A 84 -1.16 5.27 -7.66
N GLU A 85 -2.34 5.21 -8.26
CA GLU A 85 -3.63 5.17 -7.54
C GLU A 85 -3.71 3.94 -6.62
N SER A 86 -3.26 2.78 -7.11
CA SER A 86 -3.18 1.55 -6.33
C SER A 86 -2.21 1.68 -5.14
N ALA A 87 -1.09 2.38 -5.30
CA ALA A 87 -0.15 2.69 -4.22
C ALA A 87 -0.76 3.68 -3.20
N LEU A 88 -1.44 4.73 -3.67
CA LEU A 88 -2.13 5.72 -2.85
C LEU A 88 -3.22 5.07 -1.98
N PHE A 89 -4.02 4.16 -2.55
CA PHE A 89 -5.05 3.41 -1.81
C PHE A 89 -4.42 2.52 -0.72
N LYS A 90 -3.33 1.81 -1.04
CA LYS A 90 -2.58 1.01 -0.06
C LYS A 90 -2.00 1.88 1.06
N ALA A 91 -1.40 3.02 0.74
CA ALA A 91 -0.87 3.98 1.72
C ALA A 91 -1.96 4.53 2.64
N LYS A 92 -3.12 4.92 2.08
CA LYS A 92 -4.29 5.39 2.84
C LYS A 92 -4.85 4.32 3.79
N SER A 93 -4.95 3.07 3.32
CA SER A 93 -5.37 1.93 4.15
C SER A 93 -4.37 1.64 5.28
N ALA A 94 -3.07 1.67 4.98
CA ALA A 94 -2.01 1.47 5.97
C ALA A 94 -1.99 2.59 7.02
N TYR A 95 -2.18 3.85 6.61
CA TYR A 95 -2.31 5.01 7.51
C TYR A 95 -3.47 4.80 8.49
N PHE A 96 -4.66 4.48 7.98
CA PHE A 96 -5.85 4.28 8.81
C PHE A 96 -5.67 3.12 9.82
N LYS A 97 -5.09 1.99 9.39
CA LYS A 97 -4.74 0.87 10.29
C LYS A 97 -3.73 1.27 11.37
N CYS A 98 -2.73 2.09 11.03
CA CYS A 98 -1.77 2.59 12.02
C CYS A 98 -2.46 3.50 13.04
N CYS A 99 -3.33 4.42 12.59
CA CYS A 99 -4.11 5.30 13.46
C CYS A 99 -5.03 4.51 14.42
N GLN A 100 -5.77 3.51 13.92
CA GLN A 100 -6.58 2.61 14.76
C GLN A 100 -5.71 1.87 15.80
N THR A 101 -4.54 1.39 15.39
CA THR A 101 -3.59 0.73 16.30
C THR A 101 -3.07 1.70 17.37
N GLY A 102 -2.76 2.94 17.01
CA GLY A 102 -2.31 3.97 17.95
C GLY A 102 -3.39 4.39 18.95
N VAL A 103 -4.67 4.41 18.54
CA VAL A 103 -5.80 4.61 19.47
C VAL A 103 -5.86 3.47 20.49
N ARG A 104 -5.85 2.21 20.03
CA ARG A 104 -5.87 1.05 20.94
C ARG A 104 -4.67 1.01 21.87
N LEU A 105 -3.46 1.31 21.38
CA LEU A 105 -2.27 1.39 22.23
C LEU A 105 -2.37 2.47 23.31
N ARG A 106 -3.06 3.59 23.06
CA ARG A 106 -3.34 4.63 24.07
C ARG A 106 -4.38 4.17 25.10
N GLU A 107 -5.42 3.45 24.66
CA GLU A 107 -6.42 2.82 25.55
C GLU A 107 -5.78 1.76 26.46
N ASP A 108 -4.98 0.85 25.88
CA ASP A 108 -4.23 -0.19 26.58
C ASP A 108 -3.21 0.40 27.58
N LEU A 109 -2.51 1.48 27.18
CA LEU A 109 -1.55 2.20 28.03
C LEU A 109 -2.25 2.88 29.21
N THR A 110 -3.38 3.55 28.96
CA THR A 110 -4.19 4.20 30.02
C THR A 110 -4.67 3.17 31.04
N THR A 111 -5.19 2.03 30.57
CA THR A 111 -5.60 0.91 31.42
C THR A 111 -4.42 0.32 32.20
N ALA A 112 -3.28 0.12 31.54
CA ALA A 112 -2.07 -0.41 32.18
C ALA A 112 -1.53 0.53 33.26
N GLN A 113 -1.58 1.85 33.04
CA GLN A 113 -1.18 2.85 34.02
C GLN A 113 -2.15 2.90 35.22
N ALA A 114 -3.46 2.76 34.99
CA ALA A 114 -4.44 2.67 36.07
C ALA A 114 -4.17 1.47 36.99
N THR A 115 -3.98 0.27 36.42
CA THR A 115 -3.62 -0.94 37.18
C THR A 115 -2.25 -0.81 37.86
N LEU A 116 -1.29 -0.08 37.29
CA LEU A 116 0.00 0.19 37.94
C LEU A 116 -0.19 1.05 39.19
N ASN A 117 -0.97 2.13 39.07
CA ASN A 117 -1.27 3.04 40.17
C ASN A 117 -2.03 2.30 41.30
N GLU A 118 -2.99 1.44 40.94
CA GLU A 118 -3.71 0.58 41.89
C GLU A 118 -2.76 -0.40 42.60
N SER A 119 -1.89 -1.09 41.85
CA SER A 119 -0.89 -2.01 42.43
C SER A 119 0.08 -1.28 43.37
N GLN A 120 0.49 -0.06 43.03
CA GLN A 120 1.33 0.78 43.88
C GLN A 120 0.59 1.28 45.12
N ALA A 121 -0.68 1.66 45.01
CA ALA A 121 -1.52 2.03 46.14
C ALA A 121 -1.72 0.84 47.10
N SER A 122 -1.95 -0.37 46.58
CA SER A 122 -2.01 -1.60 47.38
C SER A 122 -0.67 -1.93 48.06
N LEU A 123 0.47 -1.74 47.36
CA LEU A 123 1.80 -1.93 47.92
C LEU A 123 2.08 -0.95 49.09
N LEU A 124 1.70 0.31 48.92
CA LEU A 124 1.82 1.34 49.96
C LEU A 124 0.89 1.05 51.15
N ALA A 125 -0.37 0.66 50.91
CA ALA A 125 -1.31 0.30 51.97
C ALA A 125 -0.84 -0.94 52.77
N ALA A 126 -0.24 -1.93 52.11
CA ALA A 126 0.38 -3.07 52.78
C ALA A 126 1.62 -2.67 53.61
N ALA A 127 2.39 -1.68 53.16
CA ALA A 127 3.56 -1.16 53.88
C ALA A 127 3.19 -0.28 55.09
N THR A 128 2.03 0.38 55.09
CA THR A 128 1.51 1.19 56.21
C THR A 128 0.52 0.46 57.11
N ALA A 129 0.18 -0.79 56.80
CA ALA A 129 -0.64 -1.62 57.69
C ALA A 129 0.08 -1.83 59.04
N PRO A 130 -0.61 -1.64 60.18
CA PRO A 130 0.00 -1.93 61.47
C PRO A 130 0.40 -3.41 61.54
N PRO A 131 1.53 -3.75 62.17
CA PRO A 131 1.91 -5.16 62.33
C PRO A 131 0.79 -5.91 63.07
N PRO A 132 0.52 -7.18 62.73
CA PRO A 132 -0.53 -7.94 63.38
C PRO A 132 -0.25 -7.96 64.89
N ALA A 133 -1.19 -7.40 65.66
CA ALA A 133 -1.06 -7.38 67.10
C ALA A 133 -0.97 -8.82 67.61
N SER A 134 0.19 -9.20 68.11
CA SER A 134 0.41 -10.50 68.75
C SER A 134 -0.48 -10.56 69.99
N ALA A 135 -1.62 -11.23 69.87
CA ALA A 135 -2.53 -11.42 70.98
C ALA A 135 -1.79 -12.09 72.15
N PRO A 136 -1.90 -11.57 73.39
CA PRO A 136 -1.26 -12.21 74.53
C PRO A 136 -1.89 -13.59 74.74
N ALA A 137 -1.05 -14.63 74.83
CA ALA A 137 -1.49 -15.97 75.16
C ALA A 137 -2.00 -16.01 76.60
N VAL A 138 -3.33 -16.05 76.77
CA VAL A 138 -3.98 -16.26 78.07
C VAL A 138 -4.41 -17.72 78.17
N ASN A 139 -3.76 -18.45 79.07
CA ASN A 139 -4.11 -19.83 79.39
C ASN A 139 -5.40 -19.90 80.23
N GLY A 140 -6.31 -20.80 79.82
CA GLY A 140 -7.19 -21.56 80.70
C GLY A 140 -8.46 -20.88 81.23
N ALA A 141 -9.62 -21.39 80.81
CA ALA A 141 -10.47 -22.26 81.64
C ALA A 141 -11.71 -22.75 80.87
N SER A 142 -12.25 -23.90 81.28
CA SER A 142 -13.25 -24.69 80.56
C SER A 142 -14.71 -24.50 81.03
N SER A 143 -15.65 -24.52 80.08
CA SER A 143 -16.94 -25.26 80.13
C SER A 143 -17.54 -25.22 78.71
N GLY A 144 -17.91 -26.31 78.04
CA GLY A 144 -19.03 -27.22 78.37
C GLY A 144 -20.35 -26.59 77.90
N HIS A 145 -21.15 -27.12 76.95
CA HIS A 145 -21.25 -28.47 76.39
C HIS A 145 -21.96 -28.45 75.01
N SER A 146 -21.72 -29.46 74.16
CA SER A 146 -22.66 -30.22 73.27
C SER A 146 -23.86 -29.55 72.54
N ALA A 147 -24.22 -29.91 71.29
CA ALA A 147 -23.65 -30.88 70.33
C ALA A 147 -24.26 -30.79 68.91
N SER A 148 -23.60 -31.51 67.97
CA SER A 148 -24.19 -32.22 66.80
C SER A 148 -24.59 -31.40 65.55
N THR A 149 -24.50 -31.90 64.31
CA THR A 149 -24.01 -33.21 63.80
C THR A 149 -23.57 -33.14 62.32
N ASN A 150 -22.63 -34.01 61.90
CA ASN A 150 -22.45 -34.55 60.52
C ASN A 150 -22.07 -33.54 59.38
N ALA A 151 -21.45 -33.88 58.24
CA ALA A 151 -20.87 -35.10 57.63
C ALA A 151 -20.08 -34.68 56.34
N ILE A 152 -19.17 -35.42 55.67
CA ILE A 152 -18.45 -36.70 55.92
C ILE A 152 -17.22 -36.78 54.95
N PHE A 153 -16.03 -37.20 55.43
CA PHE A 153 -14.85 -37.79 54.72
C PHE A 153 -14.17 -37.00 53.56
N GLY A 154 -12.83 -37.09 53.36
CA GLY A 154 -11.81 -37.75 54.18
C GLY A 154 -10.42 -37.91 53.53
N SER A 155 -9.54 -38.62 54.25
CA SER A 155 -8.33 -39.34 53.77
C SER A 155 -7.11 -38.56 53.22
N THR A 156 -6.20 -38.15 54.12
CA THR A 156 -4.75 -38.18 53.86
C THR A 156 -3.96 -38.37 55.16
N GLU A 157 -3.37 -39.55 55.41
CA GLU A 157 -2.15 -39.68 56.23
C GLU A 157 -1.44 -41.02 55.98
N ASN A 158 -0.13 -40.97 55.80
CA ASN A 158 0.85 -42.01 56.15
C ASN A 158 2.24 -41.39 55.97
N GLY A 159 2.99 -41.15 57.06
CA GLY A 159 4.31 -40.49 56.97
C GLY A 159 4.88 -40.07 58.32
N ILE A 160 5.39 -41.04 59.07
CA ILE A 160 5.84 -40.92 60.47
C ILE A 160 7.24 -40.28 60.58
N GLU A 161 7.41 -39.44 61.61
CA GLU A 161 8.65 -38.99 62.30
C GLU A 161 9.86 -38.46 61.49
N ASN A 162 10.37 -37.28 61.89
CA ASN A 162 11.55 -37.28 62.76
C ASN A 162 11.66 -35.99 63.59
N CYS A 163 12.12 -36.12 64.82
CA CYS A 163 12.40 -35.00 65.71
C CYS A 163 13.84 -34.48 65.47
N ASN A 164 14.07 -33.16 65.58
CA ASN A 164 15.31 -32.67 66.19
C ASN A 164 15.22 -31.19 66.59
N THR A 165 15.32 -30.98 67.90
CA THR A 165 15.43 -29.68 68.56
C THR A 165 16.76 -29.02 68.24
N PHE A 166 16.74 -27.73 67.89
CA PHE A 166 17.80 -26.81 68.29
C PHE A 166 17.24 -25.41 68.56
N SER A 167 17.18 -25.06 69.84
CA SER A 167 16.91 -23.69 70.27
C SER A 167 18.18 -22.86 70.14
N SER A 168 18.11 -21.72 69.46
CA SER A 168 18.97 -20.59 69.80
C SER A 168 18.26 -19.27 69.54
N SER A 169 18.10 -18.50 70.60
CA SER A 169 17.44 -17.21 70.61
C SER A 169 18.41 -16.09 70.25
N THR A 170 18.24 -15.48 69.08
CA THR A 170 18.79 -14.15 68.78
C THR A 170 17.71 -13.27 68.17
N SER A 171 17.00 -12.54 69.04
CA SER A 171 16.06 -11.48 68.66
C SER A 171 16.81 -10.25 68.15
N ALA A 172 17.25 -10.29 66.89
CA ALA A 172 17.72 -9.10 66.18
C ALA A 172 16.51 -8.40 65.55
N PHE A 173 16.06 -7.30 66.15
CA PHE A 173 15.03 -6.42 65.59
C PHE A 173 15.58 -5.73 64.32
N THR A 174 15.46 -6.40 63.19
CA THR A 174 15.45 -5.74 61.88
C THR A 174 14.02 -5.28 61.60
N PRO A 175 13.79 -4.02 61.17
CA PRO A 175 12.47 -3.60 60.73
C PRO A 175 12.18 -4.24 59.37
N HIS A 176 11.75 -5.50 59.39
CA HIS A 176 11.33 -6.21 58.19
C HIS A 176 10.03 -5.59 57.69
N SER A 177 10.15 -4.77 56.65
CA SER A 177 9.04 -4.28 55.84
C SER A 177 8.17 -5.47 55.42
N THR A 178 6.96 -5.58 55.95
CA THR A 178 5.96 -6.64 55.67
C THR A 178 5.28 -6.45 54.31
N VAL A 179 6.08 -6.22 53.28
CA VAL A 179 5.64 -6.10 51.89
C VAL A 179 5.80 -7.45 51.23
N ASP A 180 4.68 -8.05 50.82
CA ASP A 180 4.66 -9.33 50.12
C ASP A 180 5.53 -9.27 48.83
N PRO A 181 6.54 -10.15 48.67
CA PRO A 181 7.31 -10.26 47.44
C PRO A 181 6.46 -10.47 46.18
N SER A 182 5.27 -11.08 46.29
CA SER A 182 4.35 -11.26 45.17
C SER A 182 3.82 -9.92 44.65
N LEU A 183 3.46 -9.00 45.55
CA LEU A 183 2.92 -7.68 45.26
C LEU A 183 4.00 -6.75 44.67
N MET A 184 5.22 -6.83 45.20
CA MET A 184 6.38 -6.12 44.63
C MET A 184 6.69 -6.61 43.20
N ASN A 185 6.67 -7.92 42.95
CA ASN A 185 6.82 -8.48 41.61
C ASN A 185 5.68 -8.08 40.66
N ALA A 186 4.44 -7.96 41.15
CA ALA A 186 3.32 -7.46 40.35
C ALA A 186 3.53 -6.01 39.88
N VAL A 187 3.99 -5.11 40.76
CA VAL A 187 4.32 -3.72 40.41
C VAL A 187 5.45 -3.66 39.36
N VAL A 188 6.53 -4.45 39.53
CA VAL A 188 7.64 -4.51 38.57
C VAL A 188 7.15 -5.02 37.19
N LYS A 189 6.36 -6.10 37.17
CA LYS A 189 5.78 -6.66 35.94
C LYS A 189 4.86 -5.67 35.23
N GLN A 190 4.05 -4.94 35.99
CA GLN A 190 3.13 -3.95 35.43
C GLN A 190 3.87 -2.71 34.91
N LYS A 191 4.94 -2.27 35.58
CA LYS A 191 5.83 -1.20 35.07
C LYS A 191 6.47 -1.60 33.74
N ALA A 192 6.97 -2.83 33.62
CA ALA A 192 7.52 -3.35 32.36
C ALA A 192 6.46 -3.46 31.24
N LYS A 193 5.18 -3.70 31.58
CA LYS A 193 4.07 -3.66 30.62
C LYS A 193 3.81 -2.24 30.09
N VAL A 194 3.82 -1.24 30.97
CA VAL A 194 3.69 0.18 30.61
C VAL A 194 4.82 0.61 29.66
N GLU A 195 6.08 0.40 30.04
CA GLU A 195 7.26 0.76 29.23
C GLU A 195 7.22 0.11 27.82
N LYS A 196 6.78 -1.15 27.74
CA LYS A 196 6.59 -1.84 26.46
C LYS A 196 5.51 -1.18 25.60
N LEU A 197 4.38 -0.77 26.18
CA LEU A 197 3.28 -0.11 25.47
C LEU A 197 3.69 1.29 25.01
N GLU A 198 4.40 2.06 25.84
CA GLU A 198 4.97 3.37 25.46
C GLU A 198 5.92 3.25 24.26
N LYS A 199 6.82 2.26 24.28
CA LYS A 199 7.71 1.97 23.16
C LYS A 199 6.95 1.59 21.89
N GLN A 200 5.93 0.72 22.00
CA GLN A 200 5.08 0.32 20.88
C GLN A 200 4.29 1.49 20.29
N LEU A 201 3.82 2.41 21.14
CA LEU A 201 3.14 3.64 20.72
C LEU A 201 4.09 4.59 19.99
N GLY A 202 5.30 4.84 20.55
CA GLY A 202 6.31 5.68 19.91
C GLY A 202 6.78 5.13 18.55
N ASP A 203 6.88 3.81 18.40
CA ASP A 203 7.18 3.17 17.11
C ASP A 203 5.98 3.17 16.14
N ASN A 204 4.74 3.20 16.65
CA ASN A 204 3.53 3.43 15.84
C ASN A 204 3.50 4.87 15.30
N ASP A 205 3.73 5.88 16.14
CA ASP A 205 3.69 7.29 15.74
C ASP A 205 4.78 7.63 14.69
N LYS A 206 5.97 7.01 14.78
CA LYS A 206 7.00 7.07 13.72
C LYS A 206 6.47 6.52 12.38
N LYS A 207 5.79 5.36 12.41
CA LYS A 207 5.18 4.75 11.20
C LYS A 207 4.07 5.63 10.63
N VAL A 208 3.19 6.17 11.47
CA VAL A 208 2.13 7.11 11.06
C VAL A 208 2.75 8.31 10.32
N ARG A 209 3.81 8.92 10.88
CA ARG A 209 4.48 10.08 10.27
C ARG A 209 5.11 9.76 8.91
N LEU A 210 5.79 8.61 8.79
CA LEU A 210 6.38 8.14 7.52
C LEU A 210 5.31 7.84 6.45
N ILE A 211 4.23 7.17 6.83
CA ILE A 211 3.14 6.84 5.91
C ILE A 211 2.38 8.11 5.49
N LEU A 212 2.16 9.06 6.40
CA LEU A 212 1.54 10.35 6.08
C LEU A 212 2.37 11.15 5.08
N HIS A 213 3.70 11.18 5.23
CA HIS A 213 4.60 11.81 4.27
C HIS A 213 4.54 11.13 2.89
N ALA A 214 4.58 9.79 2.84
CA ALA A 214 4.43 9.05 1.58
C ALA A 214 3.05 9.28 0.92
N TYR A 215 1.97 9.31 1.72
CA TYR A 215 0.62 9.63 1.26
C TYR A 215 0.52 11.05 0.69
N PHE A 216 1.16 12.03 1.35
CA PHE A 216 1.20 13.41 0.86
C PHE A 216 1.94 13.53 -0.48
N ILE A 217 3.10 12.90 -0.63
CA ILE A 217 3.84 12.87 -1.91
C ILE A 217 2.97 12.24 -3.02
N LEU A 218 2.39 11.06 -2.77
CA LEU A 218 1.55 10.36 -3.74
C LEU A 218 0.28 11.16 -4.10
N SER A 219 -0.29 11.91 -3.15
CA SER A 219 -1.48 12.74 -3.39
C SER A 219 -1.18 13.94 -4.30
N ASN A 220 -0.04 14.61 -4.10
CA ASN A 220 0.37 15.74 -4.94
C ASN A 220 0.82 15.29 -6.34
N PHE A 221 1.42 14.10 -6.46
CA PHE A 221 1.82 13.55 -7.76
C PHE A 221 0.63 13.21 -8.68
N ASN A 222 -0.57 13.06 -8.11
CA ASN A 222 -1.81 12.76 -8.84
C ASN A 222 -2.63 14.02 -9.18
N ALA A 223 -2.12 15.23 -8.90
CA ALA A 223 -2.80 16.51 -9.10
C ALA A 223 -2.29 17.31 -10.33
N HIS A 224 -1.39 16.72 -11.12
CA HIS A 224 -0.74 17.30 -12.31
C HIS A 224 -0.73 16.30 -13.47
#